data_AF-A0A5C7YJX0-F1
#
_entry.id   AF-A0A5C7YJX0-F1
#
_cell.length_a   1.000
_cell.length_b   1.000
_cell.length_c   1.000
_cell.angle_alpha   90.00
_cell.angle_beta   90.00
_cell.angle_gamma   90.00
#
_symmetry.space_group_name_H-M   'P 1'
#
loop_
_entity.id
_entity.type
_entity.pdbx_description
1 polymer ?
#
loop_
_entity_poly.entity_id
_entity_poly.type
_entity_poly.pdbx_seq_one_letter_code
_entity_poly.pdbx_strand_id
1 'polypeptide(L)'
;MQQSGSERWFSRWRRRNTTAWGSWLDDQEILLAALSWQQSGSARVLMFEHLRAPSNLPDAAARDDWLVSILRRSGEHLPARQRTMALALRDGRFCHGRLHWSGPVEASVLEVEVQLEAAAALGVAPALVGFDFEVQALPDTATVQVDWVACLREELHRWQGHARSAGWRLPVVEPEHQAARRAAMCLRGDPLQLWAVSAQDWQFSLNAEREIAEQDWRQLQASAMWGPLVACGAALGALR
;
A
#
# COMPACT_ATOMS: atom_id res chain seq x y z
N MET A 1 29.25 -19.67 -9.43
CA MET A 1 28.29 -20.25 -8.45
C MET A 1 28.07 -19.20 -7.35
N GLN A 2 27.08 -18.33 -7.52
CA GLN A 2 26.58 -17.45 -6.46
C GLN A 2 25.05 -17.58 -6.51
N GLN A 3 24.54 -18.16 -5.42
CA GLN A 3 23.13 -18.45 -5.16
C GLN A 3 22.41 -17.11 -4.90
N SER A 4 21.25 -16.89 -5.55
CA SER A 4 19.91 -17.11 -5.00
C SER A 4 19.46 -16.00 -4.05
N GLY A 5 18.36 -15.34 -4.41
CA GLY A 5 17.63 -14.47 -3.50
C GLY A 5 16.79 -13.38 -4.15
N SER A 6 16.06 -13.64 -5.24
CA SER A 6 14.85 -12.86 -5.52
C SER A 6 13.79 -13.29 -4.49
N GLU A 7 13.95 -12.79 -3.26
CA GLU A 7 12.88 -12.90 -2.28
C GLU A 7 11.71 -12.10 -2.83
N ARG A 8 10.61 -12.77 -3.20
CA ARG A 8 9.33 -12.11 -3.46
C ARG A 8 8.97 -11.23 -2.27
N TRP A 9 9.22 -9.92 -2.40
CA TRP A 9 9.22 -8.97 -1.28
C TRP A 9 7.84 -8.84 -0.61
N PHE A 10 6.74 -9.18 -1.31
CA PHE A 10 5.38 -8.98 -0.80
C PHE A 10 4.55 -10.25 -0.57
N SER A 11 4.97 -11.43 -1.06
CA SER A 11 4.12 -12.65 -1.00
C SER A 11 4.30 -13.51 0.27
N ARG A 12 5.17 -13.13 1.21
CA ARG A 12 5.55 -13.97 2.37
C ARG A 12 4.80 -13.69 3.68
N TRP A 13 3.83 -12.77 3.69
CA TRP A 13 3.35 -12.20 4.95
C TRP A 13 2.01 -12.72 5.48
N ARG A 14 1.58 -13.96 5.14
CA ARG A 14 0.32 -14.52 5.67
C ARG A 14 0.42 -14.96 7.14
N ARG A 15 0.61 -14.03 8.08
CA ARG A 15 0.14 -14.22 9.46
C ARG A 15 -1.05 -13.30 9.66
N ARG A 16 -2.24 -13.88 9.89
CA ARG A 16 -3.43 -13.15 10.31
C ARG A 16 -3.11 -12.39 11.59
N ASN A 17 -2.85 -11.10 11.44
CA ASN A 17 -2.77 -10.21 12.58
C ASN A 17 -4.19 -9.83 13.00
N THR A 18 -4.45 -9.79 14.31
CA THR A 18 -5.73 -9.31 14.84
C THR A 18 -5.84 -7.79 14.82
N THR A 19 -4.70 -7.11 14.63
CA THR A 19 -4.60 -5.65 14.48
C THR A 19 -3.53 -5.31 13.44
N ALA A 20 -3.76 -4.29 12.62
CA ALA A 20 -2.78 -3.82 11.66
C ALA A 20 -2.85 -2.31 11.50
N TRP A 21 -1.72 -1.74 11.09
CA TRP A 21 -1.58 -0.32 10.83
C TRP A 21 -1.39 -0.08 9.34
N GLY A 22 -2.04 0.96 8.85
CA GLY A 22 -1.91 1.44 7.50
C GLY A 22 -1.74 2.95 7.52
N SER A 23 -1.06 3.46 6.52
CA SER A 23 -0.82 4.88 6.39
C SER A 23 -0.96 5.34 4.95
N TRP A 24 -1.42 6.56 4.78
CA TRP A 24 -1.32 7.30 3.53
C TRP A 24 -0.40 8.49 3.76
N LEU A 25 0.60 8.63 2.90
CA LEU A 25 1.54 9.74 2.95
C LEU A 25 1.45 10.56 1.67
N ASP A 26 1.09 11.82 1.86
CA ASP A 26 1.16 12.87 0.84
C ASP A 26 2.26 13.87 1.20
N ASP A 27 2.46 14.89 0.37
CA ASP A 27 3.48 15.91 0.50
C ASP A 27 3.37 16.81 1.74
N GLN A 28 2.21 16.84 2.40
CA GLN A 28 1.99 17.71 3.55
C GLN A 28 1.36 16.99 4.74
N GLU A 29 1.02 15.73 4.60
CA GLU A 29 0.26 15.03 5.63
C GLU A 29 0.50 13.54 5.63
N ILE A 30 0.31 12.96 6.81
CA ILE A 30 0.20 11.54 7.00
C ILE A 30 -1.14 11.24 7.68
N LEU A 31 -1.85 10.28 7.12
CA LEU A 31 -2.99 9.65 7.76
C LEU A 31 -2.55 8.30 8.30
N LEU A 32 -2.89 8.01 9.55
CA LEU A 32 -2.63 6.72 10.20
C LEU A 32 -3.96 6.08 10.56
N ALA A 33 -4.14 4.82 10.15
CA ALA A 33 -5.30 4.02 10.50
C ALA A 33 -4.85 2.72 11.17
N ALA A 34 -5.40 2.43 12.34
CA ALA A 34 -5.27 1.14 12.99
C ALA A 34 -6.59 0.37 12.84
N LEU A 35 -6.56 -0.82 12.26
CA LEU A 35 -7.72 -1.68 12.12
C LEU A 35 -7.59 -2.92 13.00
N SER A 36 -8.73 -3.45 13.45
CA SER A 36 -8.78 -4.69 14.20
C SER A 36 -9.83 -5.65 13.68
N TRP A 37 -9.42 -6.90 13.50
CA TRP A 37 -10.29 -8.00 13.17
C TRP A 37 -11.27 -8.29 14.31
N GLN A 38 -12.54 -8.48 13.96
CA GLN A 38 -13.65 -8.81 14.83
C GLN A 38 -14.07 -10.27 14.60
N GLN A 39 -14.56 -10.94 15.65
CA GLN A 39 -15.05 -12.33 15.57
C GLN A 39 -16.19 -12.52 14.55
N SER A 40 -16.93 -11.44 14.25
CA SER A 40 -17.97 -11.38 13.21
C SER A 40 -17.43 -11.50 11.77
N GLY A 41 -16.11 -11.60 11.59
CA GLY A 41 -15.49 -11.65 10.26
C GLY A 41 -15.37 -10.29 9.57
N SER A 42 -15.53 -9.19 10.30
CA SER A 42 -15.25 -7.82 9.85
C SER A 42 -13.96 -7.27 10.47
N ALA A 43 -13.41 -6.22 9.89
CA ALA A 43 -12.41 -5.36 10.51
C ALA A 43 -13.05 -4.00 10.83
N ARG A 44 -12.73 -3.43 11.98
CA ARG A 44 -13.16 -2.06 12.35
C ARG A 44 -11.98 -1.15 12.52
N VAL A 45 -12.17 0.14 12.30
CA VAL A 45 -11.17 1.16 12.64
C VAL A 45 -11.12 1.31 14.16
N LEU A 46 -9.95 1.06 14.75
CA LEU A 46 -9.68 1.30 16.16
C LEU A 46 -9.24 2.73 16.40
N MET A 47 -8.43 3.27 15.49
CA MET A 47 -7.86 4.59 15.61
C MET A 47 -7.63 5.18 14.22
N PHE A 48 -7.90 6.46 14.10
CA PHE A 48 -7.59 7.25 12.92
C PHE A 48 -6.94 8.57 13.36
N GLU A 49 -5.74 8.85 12.85
CA GLU A 49 -5.03 10.11 13.08
C GLU A 49 -4.76 10.82 11.77
N HIS A 50 -5.03 12.13 11.74
CA HIS A 50 -4.68 13.01 10.64
C HIS A 50 -3.64 14.01 11.13
N LEU A 51 -2.42 13.90 10.61
CA LEU A 51 -1.29 14.70 11.04
C LEU A 51 -0.72 15.46 9.85
N ARG A 52 -0.63 16.78 9.98
CA ARG A 52 -0.09 17.67 8.93
C ARG A 52 1.29 18.17 9.32
N ALA A 53 2.16 18.23 8.33
CA ALA A 53 3.48 18.82 8.47
C ALA A 53 3.35 20.32 8.79
N PRO A 54 4.18 20.85 9.70
CA PRO A 54 4.26 22.30 9.90
C PRO A 54 4.59 23.01 8.58
N SER A 55 3.91 24.12 8.30
CA SER A 55 4.07 24.87 7.04
C SER A 55 5.42 25.58 6.90
N ASN A 56 6.19 25.68 8.00
CA ASN A 56 7.46 26.39 8.08
C ASN A 56 8.69 25.47 8.02
N LEU A 57 8.53 24.21 7.60
CA LEU A 57 9.67 23.32 7.43
C LEU A 57 10.56 23.79 6.25
N PRO A 58 11.88 23.91 6.45
CA PRO A 58 12.78 24.56 5.50
C PRO A 58 13.06 23.72 4.25
N ASP A 59 13.04 22.39 4.37
CA ASP A 59 13.39 21.46 3.29
C ASP A 59 12.78 20.05 3.50
N ALA A 60 13.08 19.16 2.55
CA ALA A 60 12.62 17.77 2.59
C ALA A 60 13.24 16.93 3.72
N ALA A 61 14.44 17.27 4.19
CA ALA A 61 15.10 16.53 5.27
C ALA A 61 14.42 16.83 6.61
N ALA A 62 14.13 18.10 6.89
CA ALA A 62 13.38 18.51 8.07
C ALA A 62 11.96 17.90 8.09
N ARG A 63 11.38 17.67 6.91
CA ARG A 63 10.11 16.96 6.77
C ARG A 63 10.22 15.47 7.08
N ASP A 64 11.28 14.81 6.62
CA ASP A 64 11.56 13.42 6.96
C ASP A 64 11.77 13.25 8.48
N ASP A 65 12.51 14.16 9.11
CA ASP A 65 12.72 14.17 10.56
C ASP A 65 11.42 14.37 11.33
N TRP A 66 10.57 15.29 10.86
CA TRP A 66 9.23 15.47 11.40
C TRP A 66 8.42 14.17 11.31
N LEU A 67 8.39 13.52 10.15
CA LEU A 67 7.67 12.27 9.94
C LEU A 67 8.16 11.18 10.89
N VAL A 68 9.48 10.99 11.01
CA VAL A 68 10.09 10.02 11.93
C VAL A 68 9.67 10.31 13.38
N SER A 69 9.65 11.58 13.78
CA SER A 69 9.25 11.99 15.14
C SER A 69 7.78 11.68 15.44
N ILE A 70 6.90 11.88 14.46
CA ILE A 70 5.48 11.62 14.56
C ILE A 70 5.22 10.12 14.64
N LEU A 71 5.79 9.34 13.72
CA LEU A 71 5.65 7.89 13.72
C LEU A 71 6.15 7.29 15.04
N ARG A 72 7.28 7.78 15.58
CA ARG A 72 7.80 7.33 16.87
C ARG A 72 6.78 7.54 18.00
N ARG A 73 6.13 8.70 18.03
CA ARG A 73 5.12 9.06 19.03
C ARG A 73 3.86 8.20 18.90
N SER A 74 3.33 8.02 17.68
CA SER A 74 2.14 7.19 17.45
C SER A 74 2.39 5.72 17.83
N GLY A 75 3.64 5.24 17.76
CA GLY A 75 4.02 3.88 18.15
C GLY A 75 4.43 3.69 19.61
N GLU A 76 4.62 4.76 20.38
CA GLU A 76 5.27 4.73 21.70
C GLU A 76 4.56 3.78 22.69
N HIS A 77 3.23 3.85 22.70
CA HIS A 77 2.37 3.04 23.57
C HIS A 77 2.23 1.57 23.14
N LEU A 78 2.72 1.22 21.94
CA LEU A 78 2.60 -0.13 21.39
C LEU A 78 3.81 -0.99 21.74
N PRO A 79 3.63 -2.29 22.05
CA PRO A 79 4.72 -3.25 22.05
C PRO A 79 5.42 -3.32 20.68
N ALA A 80 6.75 -3.49 20.65
CA ALA A 80 7.53 -3.54 19.41
C ALA A 80 7.00 -4.56 18.37
N ARG A 81 6.49 -5.71 18.82
CA ARG A 81 5.90 -6.74 17.95
C ARG A 81 4.66 -6.27 17.17
N GLN A 82 3.95 -5.24 17.68
CA GLN A 82 2.75 -4.65 17.07
C GLN A 82 3.05 -3.40 16.24
N ARG A 83 4.29 -2.88 16.28
CA ARG A 83 4.74 -1.72 15.48
C ARG A 83 5.07 -2.15 14.05
N THR A 84 4.05 -2.61 13.32
CA THR A 84 4.15 -3.00 11.92
C THR A 84 3.09 -2.28 11.13
N MET A 85 3.48 -1.60 10.06
CA MET A 85 2.60 -0.73 9.30
C MET A 85 2.81 -0.92 7.80
N ALA A 86 1.73 -0.82 7.02
CA ALA A 86 1.80 -0.66 5.58
C ALA A 86 1.75 0.84 5.22
N LEU A 87 2.48 1.23 4.19
CA LEU A 87 2.53 2.60 3.69
C LEU A 87 2.01 2.65 2.26
N ALA A 88 1.00 3.47 2.04
CA ALA A 88 0.56 3.82 0.70
C ALA A 88 1.06 5.23 0.37
N LEU A 89 1.70 5.37 -0.79
CA LEU A 89 2.21 6.66 -1.26
C LEU A 89 1.30 7.19 -2.38
N ARG A 90 1.25 8.52 -2.48
CA ARG A 90 0.55 9.21 -3.55
C ARG A 90 1.05 8.81 -4.94
N ASP A 91 0.13 8.81 -5.89
CA ASP A 91 0.44 8.57 -7.30
C ASP A 91 1.46 9.58 -7.85
N GLY A 92 2.28 9.12 -8.80
CA GLY A 92 3.42 9.85 -9.35
C GLY A 92 4.78 9.34 -8.86
N ARG A 93 4.81 8.46 -7.85
CA ARG A 93 6.01 7.73 -7.40
C ARG A 93 6.12 6.31 -7.96
N PHE A 94 5.03 5.83 -8.57
CA PHE A 94 4.95 4.50 -9.16
C PHE A 94 4.69 4.60 -10.66
N CYS A 95 5.24 3.64 -11.39
CA CYS A 95 4.83 3.32 -12.74
C CYS A 95 4.10 1.98 -12.74
N HIS A 96 3.20 1.83 -13.71
CA HIS A 96 2.38 0.65 -13.88
C HIS A 96 2.48 0.20 -15.33
N GLY A 97 2.33 -1.09 -15.55
CA GLY A 97 2.22 -1.61 -16.90
C GLY A 97 1.66 -3.01 -16.94
N ARG A 98 1.57 -3.51 -18.17
CA ARG A 98 0.97 -4.80 -18.48
C ARG A 98 1.78 -5.49 -19.54
N LEU A 99 2.36 -6.62 -19.16
CA LEU A 99 3.07 -7.53 -20.05
C LEU A 99 2.11 -8.62 -20.54
N HIS A 100 2.04 -8.83 -21.85
CA HIS A 100 1.43 -10.03 -22.41
C HIS A 100 2.52 -11.07 -22.62
N TRP A 101 2.44 -12.19 -21.89
CA TRP A 101 3.49 -13.19 -21.85
C TRP A 101 3.02 -14.52 -22.44
N SER A 102 3.74 -15.02 -23.43
CA SER A 102 3.50 -16.31 -24.09
C SER A 102 4.56 -17.37 -23.78
N GLY A 103 5.51 -17.07 -22.89
CA GLY A 103 6.60 -17.96 -22.51
C GLY A 103 6.32 -18.77 -21.24
N PRO A 104 7.35 -19.40 -20.64
CA PRO A 104 7.22 -20.14 -19.38
C PRO A 104 6.72 -19.24 -18.24
N VAL A 105 5.72 -19.70 -17.49
CA VAL A 105 5.18 -18.97 -16.32
C VAL A 105 6.02 -19.22 -15.05
N GLU A 106 7.30 -19.53 -15.23
CA GLU A 106 8.24 -19.71 -14.13
C GLU A 106 8.52 -18.37 -13.47
N ALA A 107 8.42 -18.33 -12.13
CA ALA A 107 8.53 -17.10 -11.36
C ALA A 107 9.82 -16.32 -11.65
N SER A 108 10.96 -17.00 -11.71
CA SER A 108 12.26 -16.39 -11.99
C SER A 108 12.38 -15.79 -13.38
N VAL A 109 11.68 -16.37 -14.37
CA VAL A 109 11.67 -15.85 -15.74
C VAL A 109 10.83 -14.58 -15.80
N LEU A 110 9.61 -14.63 -15.27
CA LEU A 110 8.73 -13.46 -15.19
C LEU A 110 9.33 -12.32 -14.38
N GLU A 111 10.03 -12.62 -13.27
CA GLU A 111 10.73 -11.62 -12.47
C GLU A 111 11.75 -10.82 -13.31
N VAL A 112 12.53 -11.50 -14.16
CA VAL A 112 13.51 -10.83 -15.03
C VAL A 112 12.80 -9.97 -16.08
N GLU A 113 11.78 -10.49 -16.74
CA GLU A 113 11.06 -9.78 -17.79
C GLU A 113 10.33 -8.54 -17.25
N VAL A 114 9.62 -8.69 -16.13
CA VAL A 114 8.97 -7.57 -15.45
C VAL A 114 10.00 -6.54 -15.00
N GLN A 115 11.15 -6.96 -14.48
CA GLN A 115 12.21 -6.03 -14.08
C GLN A 115 12.73 -5.21 -15.27
N LEU A 116 12.93 -5.84 -16.43
CA LEU A 116 13.40 -5.16 -17.63
C LEU A 116 12.36 -4.17 -18.16
N GLU A 117 11.08 -4.55 -18.21
CA GLU A 117 10.00 -3.67 -18.65
C GLU A 117 9.82 -2.48 -17.71
N ALA A 118 9.80 -2.74 -16.40
CA ALA A 118 9.69 -1.70 -15.38
C ALA A 118 10.89 -0.73 -15.41
N ALA A 119 12.11 -1.25 -15.60
CA ALA A 119 13.32 -0.43 -15.73
C ALA A 119 13.28 0.46 -16.98
N ALA A 120 12.81 -0.08 -18.10
CA ALA A 120 12.61 0.69 -19.32
C ALA A 120 11.57 1.80 -19.13
N ALA A 121 10.44 1.49 -18.46
CA ALA A 121 9.39 2.47 -18.17
C ALA A 121 9.86 3.60 -17.24
N LEU A 122 10.74 3.29 -16.28
CA LEU A 122 11.34 4.28 -15.37
C LEU A 122 12.56 5.01 -15.96
N GLY A 123 13.11 4.52 -17.07
CA GLY A 123 14.33 5.08 -17.67
C GLY A 123 15.59 4.87 -16.81
N VAL A 124 15.65 3.77 -16.04
CA VAL A 124 16.76 3.46 -15.12
C VAL A 124 17.34 2.07 -15.37
N ALA A 125 18.47 1.76 -14.73
CA ALA A 125 19.03 0.40 -14.78
C ALA A 125 18.16 -0.59 -13.99
N PRO A 126 18.04 -1.87 -14.42
CA PRO A 126 17.24 -2.89 -13.73
C PRO A 126 17.52 -3.02 -12.23
N ALA A 127 18.78 -2.90 -11.83
CA ALA A 127 19.21 -2.99 -10.43
C ALA A 127 18.69 -1.84 -9.54
N LEU A 128 18.17 -0.76 -10.12
CA LEU A 128 17.64 0.41 -9.39
C LEU A 128 16.12 0.37 -9.22
N VAL A 129 15.45 -0.66 -9.73
CA VAL A 129 13.99 -0.79 -9.68
C VAL A 129 13.57 -1.68 -8.51
N GLY A 130 12.57 -1.23 -7.76
CA GLY A 130 11.75 -2.10 -6.92
C GLY A 130 10.41 -2.33 -7.61
N PHE A 131 9.97 -3.59 -7.71
CA PHE A 131 8.76 -3.94 -8.44
C PHE A 131 8.02 -5.11 -7.78
N ASP A 132 6.74 -5.23 -8.12
CA ASP A 132 5.90 -6.40 -7.85
C ASP A 132 4.98 -6.66 -9.05
N PHE A 133 4.47 -7.89 -9.16
CA PHE A 133 3.58 -8.26 -10.24
C PHE A 133 2.57 -9.33 -9.86
N GLU A 134 1.44 -9.29 -10.55
CA GLU A 134 0.39 -10.28 -10.47
C GLU A 134 0.15 -10.90 -11.84
N VAL A 135 0.08 -12.24 -11.87
CA VAL A 135 -0.20 -12.99 -13.09
C VAL A 135 -1.69 -13.30 -13.16
N GLN A 136 -2.33 -12.89 -14.23
CA GLN A 136 -3.72 -13.18 -14.55
C GLN A 136 -3.77 -14.12 -15.76
N ALA A 137 -4.45 -15.25 -15.59
CA ALA A 137 -4.73 -16.16 -16.69
C ALA A 137 -5.78 -15.52 -17.62
N LEU A 138 -5.48 -15.42 -18.91
CA LEU A 138 -6.44 -14.96 -19.91
C LEU A 138 -7.28 -16.15 -20.38
N PRO A 139 -8.63 -16.06 -20.32
CA PRO A 139 -9.51 -17.12 -20.83
C PRO A 139 -9.18 -17.44 -22.28
N ASP A 140 -9.17 -18.72 -22.62
CA ASP A 140 -9.06 -19.23 -24.00
C ASP A 140 -7.78 -18.84 -24.77
N THR A 141 -6.69 -18.51 -24.06
CA THR A 141 -5.38 -18.26 -24.68
C THR A 141 -4.26 -19.02 -23.97
N ALA A 142 -3.18 -19.33 -24.69
CA ALA A 142 -1.93 -19.83 -24.11
C ALA A 142 -1.07 -18.70 -23.49
N THR A 143 -1.58 -17.47 -23.47
CA THR A 143 -0.90 -16.28 -22.96
C THR A 143 -1.40 -15.91 -21.58
N VAL A 144 -0.51 -15.41 -20.73
CA VAL A 144 -0.88 -14.80 -19.46
C VAL A 144 -0.70 -13.29 -19.53
N GLN A 145 -1.55 -12.56 -18.83
CA GLN A 145 -1.38 -11.15 -18.60
C GLN A 145 -0.63 -10.97 -17.28
N VAL A 146 0.42 -10.16 -17.26
CA VAL A 146 1.14 -9.82 -16.04
C VAL A 146 0.98 -8.33 -15.81
N ASP A 147 0.17 -7.97 -14.81
CA ASP A 147 0.04 -6.60 -14.36
C ASP A 147 1.16 -6.34 -13.34
N TRP A 148 1.93 -5.28 -13.55
CA TRP A 148 3.07 -4.96 -12.69
C TRP A 148 3.02 -3.51 -12.21
N VAL A 149 3.69 -3.29 -11.08
CA VAL A 149 3.92 -1.97 -10.50
C VAL A 149 5.39 -1.85 -10.12
N ALA A 150 5.97 -0.67 -10.33
CA ALA A 150 7.35 -0.41 -9.99
C ALA A 150 7.60 1.02 -9.54
N CYS A 151 8.71 1.21 -8.83
CA CYS A 151 9.22 2.51 -8.40
C CYS A 151 10.75 2.45 -8.25
N LEU A 152 11.36 3.59 -7.91
CA LEU A 152 12.78 3.62 -7.59
C LEU A 152 13.05 2.86 -6.28
N ARG A 153 14.01 1.94 -6.33
CA ARG A 153 14.41 1.14 -5.15
C ARG A 153 14.90 1.99 -3.99
N GLU A 154 15.52 3.13 -4.29
CA GLU A 154 15.94 4.12 -3.29
C GLU A 154 14.75 4.69 -2.51
N GLU A 155 13.62 4.98 -3.16
CA GLU A 155 12.43 5.48 -2.47
C GLU A 155 11.89 4.45 -1.47
N LEU A 156 11.83 3.17 -1.85
CA LEU A 156 11.43 2.09 -0.94
C LEU A 156 12.36 2.01 0.26
N HIS A 157 13.68 2.04 0.04
CA HIS A 157 14.67 1.98 1.12
C HIS A 157 14.62 3.21 2.02
N ARG A 158 14.37 4.40 1.46
CA ARG A 158 14.18 5.64 2.23
C ARG A 158 13.01 5.50 3.20
N TRP A 159 11.84 5.07 2.73
CA TRP A 159 10.67 4.91 3.61
C TRP A 159 10.83 3.80 4.65
N GLN A 160 11.44 2.67 4.26
CA GLN A 160 11.79 1.60 5.19
C GLN A 160 12.79 2.08 6.25
N GLY A 161 13.76 2.90 5.86
CA GLY A 161 14.72 3.55 6.76
C GLY A 161 14.02 4.45 7.76
N HIS A 162 13.14 5.34 7.31
CA HIS A 162 12.39 6.26 8.16
C HIS A 162 11.50 5.53 9.17
N ALA A 163 10.75 4.54 8.70
CA ALA A 163 9.93 3.70 9.58
C ALA A 163 10.81 2.97 10.62
N ARG A 164 11.94 2.40 10.22
CA ARG A 164 12.88 1.74 11.12
C ARG A 164 13.44 2.71 12.18
N SER A 165 13.82 3.92 11.78
CA SER A 165 14.29 4.98 12.67
C SER A 165 13.21 5.44 13.67
N ALA A 166 11.93 5.29 13.30
CA ALA A 166 10.79 5.53 14.17
C ALA A 166 10.41 4.31 15.05
N GLY A 167 11.10 3.17 14.90
CA GLY A 167 10.81 1.93 15.64
C GLY A 167 9.69 1.07 15.04
N TRP A 168 9.32 1.33 13.79
CA TRP A 168 8.32 0.57 13.03
C TRP A 168 8.98 -0.40 12.05
N ARG A 169 8.27 -1.49 11.76
CA ARG A 169 8.54 -2.35 10.61
C ARG A 169 7.60 -1.96 9.47
N LEU A 170 8.18 -1.70 8.30
CA LEU A 170 7.44 -1.33 7.09
C LEU A 170 7.60 -2.42 6.02
N PRO A 171 6.85 -3.53 6.12
CA PRO A 171 6.93 -4.62 5.16
C PRO A 171 6.32 -4.27 3.80
N VAL A 172 5.37 -3.33 3.76
CA VAL A 172 4.61 -3.01 2.55
C VAL A 172 4.71 -1.51 2.24
N VAL A 173 5.08 -1.22 1.00
CA VAL A 173 4.94 0.11 0.39
C VAL A 173 4.19 -0.10 -0.91
N GLU A 174 3.03 0.53 -1.07
CA GLU A 174 2.14 0.33 -2.22
C GLU A 174 1.60 1.65 -2.79
N PRO A 175 1.05 1.65 -4.01
CA PRO A 175 0.35 2.81 -4.56
C PRO A 175 -0.97 3.08 -3.82
N GLU A 176 -1.32 4.35 -3.68
CA GLU A 176 -2.56 4.77 -3.03
C GLU A 176 -3.81 4.16 -3.68
N HIS A 177 -3.84 4.04 -5.02
CA HIS A 177 -4.99 3.47 -5.73
C HIS A 177 -5.27 2.02 -5.36
N GLN A 178 -4.23 1.22 -5.15
CA GLN A 178 -4.38 -0.19 -4.78
C GLN A 178 -4.97 -0.32 -3.38
N ALA A 179 -4.45 0.47 -2.44
CA ALA A 179 -4.96 0.54 -1.07
C ALA A 179 -6.42 1.04 -1.04
N ALA A 180 -6.70 2.18 -1.68
CA ALA A 180 -8.04 2.75 -1.74
C ALA A 180 -9.05 1.78 -2.36
N ARG A 181 -8.68 1.09 -3.45
CA ARG A 181 -9.57 0.13 -4.12
C ARG A 181 -9.91 -1.02 -3.20
N ARG A 182 -8.91 -1.54 -2.47
CA ARG A 182 -9.09 -2.57 -1.46
C ARG A 182 -10.08 -2.11 -0.38
N ALA A 183 -9.90 -0.91 0.17
CA ALA A 183 -10.79 -0.37 1.19
C ALA A 183 -12.21 -0.20 0.67
N ALA A 184 -12.38 0.47 -0.48
CA ALA A 184 -13.68 0.80 -1.03
C ALA A 184 -14.48 -0.46 -1.41
N MET A 185 -13.83 -1.49 -1.96
CA MET A 185 -14.46 -2.78 -2.27
C MET A 185 -14.85 -3.59 -1.03
N CYS A 186 -14.17 -3.37 0.10
CA CYS A 186 -14.42 -4.09 1.36
C CYS A 186 -15.25 -3.27 2.36
N LEU A 187 -15.52 -1.99 2.12
CA LEU A 187 -16.22 -1.14 3.06
C LEU A 187 -17.67 -1.62 3.20
N ARG A 188 -18.18 -1.76 4.42
CA ARG A 188 -19.57 -2.11 4.71
C ARG A 188 -20.45 -0.87 4.73
N GLY A 189 -21.73 -1.06 4.40
CA GLY A 189 -22.70 0.02 4.29
C GLY A 189 -22.79 0.63 2.89
N ASP A 190 -23.64 1.66 2.75
CA ASP A 190 -23.92 2.35 1.50
C ASP A 190 -22.77 3.30 1.12
N PRO A 191 -22.10 3.12 -0.03
CA PRO A 191 -21.00 3.96 -0.45
C PRO A 191 -21.43 5.41 -0.76
N LEU A 192 -22.71 5.64 -1.09
CA LEU A 192 -23.24 7.00 -1.33
C LEU A 192 -23.37 7.81 -0.04
N GLN A 193 -23.23 7.18 1.13
CA GLN A 193 -23.22 7.82 2.44
C GLN A 193 -21.83 7.86 3.10
N LEU A 194 -20.76 7.53 2.37
CA LEU A 194 -19.39 7.56 2.91
C LEU A 194 -19.02 8.90 3.55
N TRP A 195 -19.58 9.98 3.03
CA TRP A 195 -19.31 11.34 3.47
C TRP A 195 -20.08 11.74 4.72
N ALA A 196 -21.11 10.96 5.10
CA ALA A 196 -21.93 11.21 6.29
C ALA A 196 -21.35 10.55 7.55
N VAL A 197 -20.33 9.68 7.41
CA VAL A 197 -19.80 8.86 8.49
C VAL A 197 -18.30 9.12 8.64
N SER A 198 -17.87 9.37 9.89
CA SER A 198 -16.45 9.51 10.22
C SER A 198 -15.68 8.24 9.84
N ALA A 199 -14.45 8.39 9.35
CA ALA A 199 -13.59 7.25 9.05
C ALA A 199 -13.37 6.34 10.27
N GLN A 200 -13.46 6.89 11.48
CA GLN A 200 -13.36 6.17 12.75
C GLN A 200 -14.48 5.13 12.96
N ASP A 201 -15.64 5.33 12.32
CA ASP A 201 -16.82 4.46 12.46
C ASP A 201 -16.93 3.41 11.33
N TRP A 202 -15.97 3.41 10.40
CA TRP A 202 -15.97 2.49 9.28
C TRP A 202 -15.71 1.04 9.70
N GLN A 203 -16.39 0.14 8.98
CA GLN A 203 -16.23 -1.29 9.12
C GLN A 203 -16.01 -1.90 7.74
N PHE A 204 -15.16 -2.91 7.67
CA PHE A 204 -14.76 -3.56 6.44
C PHE A 204 -15.01 -5.06 6.52
N SER A 205 -15.38 -5.65 5.40
CA SER A 205 -15.39 -7.08 5.18
C SER A 205 -13.98 -7.61 4.90
N LEU A 206 -13.80 -8.92 5.03
CA LEU A 206 -12.54 -9.57 4.67
C LEU A 206 -12.36 -9.74 3.16
N ASN A 207 -13.46 -9.89 2.42
CA ASN A 207 -13.47 -10.09 0.98
C ASN A 207 -14.19 -8.91 0.32
N ALA A 208 -13.87 -8.63 -0.94
CA ALA A 208 -14.61 -7.65 -1.72
C ALA A 208 -16.11 -8.01 -1.71
N GLU A 209 -16.94 -7.07 -1.27
CA GLU A 209 -18.40 -7.22 -1.25
C GLU A 209 -19.06 -6.50 -2.44
N ARG A 210 -18.29 -5.71 -3.20
CA ARG A 210 -18.78 -4.89 -4.29
C ARG A 210 -17.73 -4.65 -5.38
N GLU A 211 -18.23 -4.31 -6.55
CA GLU A 211 -17.48 -3.63 -7.60
C GLU A 211 -17.85 -2.14 -7.58
N ILE A 212 -16.93 -1.30 -8.05
CA ILE A 212 -17.13 0.16 -8.09
C ILE A 212 -17.04 0.56 -9.55
N ALA A 213 -18.06 1.26 -10.05
CA ALA A 213 -18.05 1.77 -11.41
C ALA A 213 -16.96 2.84 -11.57
N GLU A 214 -16.38 2.94 -12.76
CA GLU A 214 -15.29 3.88 -13.06
C GLU A 214 -15.66 5.35 -12.76
N GLN A 215 -16.92 5.73 -12.97
CA GLN A 215 -17.40 7.08 -12.66
C GLN A 215 -17.40 7.37 -11.16
N ASP A 216 -17.91 6.44 -10.35
CA ASP A 216 -17.93 6.55 -8.89
C ASP A 216 -16.52 6.55 -8.32
N TRP A 217 -15.63 5.79 -8.95
CA TRP A 217 -14.21 5.74 -8.60
C TRP A 217 -13.53 7.10 -8.75
N ARG A 218 -13.75 7.80 -9.87
CA ARG A 218 -13.21 9.16 -10.08
C ARG A 218 -13.76 10.17 -9.08
N GLN A 219 -15.04 10.07 -8.74
CA GLN A 219 -15.64 10.94 -7.72
C GLN A 219 -15.02 10.67 -6.34
N LEU A 220 -14.77 9.41 -6.02
CA LEU A 220 -14.14 9.01 -4.77
C LEU A 220 -12.71 9.53 -4.65
N GLN A 221 -11.94 9.45 -5.74
CA GLN A 221 -10.57 9.95 -5.82
C GLN A 221 -10.49 11.47 -5.63
N ALA A 222 -11.48 12.21 -6.14
CA ALA A 222 -11.57 13.66 -5.96
C ALA A 222 -12.10 14.07 -4.57
N SER A 223 -12.54 13.12 -3.74
CA SER A 223 -13.19 13.41 -2.45
C SER A 223 -12.20 13.53 -1.30
N ALA A 224 -12.60 14.21 -0.23
CA ALA A 224 -11.84 14.27 1.02
C ALA A 224 -11.69 12.89 1.72
N MET A 225 -12.49 11.89 1.30
CA MET A 225 -12.41 10.54 1.86
C MET A 225 -11.36 9.66 1.19
N TRP A 226 -10.69 10.15 0.13
CA TRP A 226 -9.64 9.41 -0.56
C TRP A 226 -8.52 8.99 0.40
N GLY A 227 -7.85 9.96 1.04
CA GLY A 227 -6.78 9.66 2.00
C GLY A 227 -7.19 8.68 3.11
N PRO A 228 -8.32 8.91 3.81
CA PRO A 228 -8.82 7.96 4.80
C PRO A 228 -9.03 6.54 4.26
N LEU A 229 -9.58 6.40 3.05
CA LEU A 229 -9.73 5.10 2.38
C LEU A 229 -8.39 4.46 2.09
N VAL A 230 -7.42 5.22 1.60
CA VAL A 230 -6.07 4.74 1.32
C VAL A 230 -5.42 4.20 2.61
N ALA A 231 -5.43 4.98 3.70
CA ALA A 231 -4.83 4.56 4.98
C ALA A 231 -5.50 3.29 5.53
N CYS A 232 -6.84 3.21 5.50
CA CYS A 232 -7.57 2.02 5.91
C CYS A 232 -7.30 0.82 4.98
N GLY A 233 -7.15 1.06 3.68
CA GLY A 233 -6.86 0.05 2.67
C GLY A 233 -5.49 -0.58 2.82
N ALA A 234 -4.49 0.23 3.15
CA ALA A 234 -3.15 -0.24 3.50
C ALA A 234 -3.21 -1.12 4.77
N ALA A 235 -3.97 -0.68 5.79
CA ALA A 235 -4.15 -1.44 7.03
C ALA A 235 -4.86 -2.78 6.77
N LEU A 236 -5.88 -2.81 5.91
CA LEU A 236 -6.57 -4.02 5.48
C LEU A 236 -5.64 -4.99 4.75
N GLY A 237 -4.78 -4.47 3.87
CA GLY A 237 -3.74 -5.27 3.21
C GLY A 237 -2.84 -5.96 4.23
N ALA A 238 -2.48 -5.24 5.29
CA ALA A 238 -1.71 -5.73 6.43
C ALA A 238 -2.52 -6.52 7.48
N LEU A 239 -3.80 -6.86 7.27
CA LEU A 239 -4.53 -7.79 8.15
C LEU A 239 -4.53 -9.23 7.63
N ARG A 240 -4.21 -9.44 6.35
CA ARG A 240 -4.46 -10.69 5.61
C ARG A 240 -3.29 -11.68 5.62
#